data_AF-A0A1Z4F1A4-F1
#
_entry.id   AF-A0A1Z4F1A4-F1
#
_cell.length_a   1.000
_cell.length_b   1.000
_cell.length_c   1.000
_cell.angle_alpha   90.00
_cell.angle_beta   90.00
_cell.angle_gamma   90.00
#
_symmetry.space_group_name_H-M   'P 1'
#
loop_
_entity.id
_entity.type
_entity.pdbx_description
1 polymer ?
#
loop_
_entity_poly.entity_id
_entity_poly.type
_entity_poly.pdbx_seq_one_letter_code
_entity_poly.pdbx_strand_id
1 'polypeptide(L)'
;MSSTSKASVALEDGERTAQADIVVKGRNVEIPDHFRIFVNDKLSRLERYDKTVYLFDVELEHERNRRQKKSCQRVEITARGRGPVVRGEACADTFHSALEAAAAKLESRLRRGRDRRKVHYGDKTPVSLAEATKVLPADAFTPPAAVNGAHSHNGAEVDDSHGPGQIVRTKDHPAKPMTVDDALYEMELVGHDFFLFHDESSGRPSVVYRRHAYDYGLIRLGE
;
A
#
# COMPACT_ATOMS: atom_id res chain seq x y z
N MET A 1 -33.04 -16.36 -0.72
CA MET A 1 -32.79 -17.12 0.54
C MET A 1 -31.29 -17.25 0.70
N SER A 2 -30.71 -16.54 1.67
CA SER A 2 -29.27 -16.55 1.94
C SER A 2 -28.93 -17.82 2.71
N SER A 3 -28.25 -18.77 2.05
CA SER A 3 -27.76 -19.99 2.71
C SER A 3 -26.51 -19.63 3.51
N THR A 4 -26.67 -19.48 4.83
CA THR A 4 -25.54 -19.34 5.77
C THR A 4 -25.24 -20.71 6.35
N SER A 5 -24.39 -21.49 5.68
CA SER A 5 -23.93 -22.78 6.19
C SER A 5 -22.65 -22.59 7.00
N LYS A 6 -22.75 -22.71 8.33
CA LYS A 6 -21.60 -22.86 9.23
C LYS A 6 -21.15 -24.32 9.15
N ALA A 7 -20.11 -24.62 8.38
CA ALA A 7 -19.61 -25.98 8.19
C ALA A 7 -18.33 -26.20 9.00
N SER A 8 -18.45 -26.99 10.07
CA SER A 8 -17.33 -27.67 10.72
C SER A 8 -17.23 -29.08 10.12
N VAL A 9 -16.21 -29.34 9.30
CA VAL A 9 -15.90 -30.68 8.78
C VAL A 9 -14.45 -30.98 9.11
N ALA A 10 -14.26 -32.00 9.94
CA ALA A 10 -12.98 -32.64 10.21
C ALA A 10 -12.73 -33.70 9.12
N LEU A 11 -11.60 -33.59 8.42
CA LEU A 11 -11.04 -34.63 7.55
C LEU A 11 -9.52 -34.58 7.69
N GLU A 12 -8.98 -35.64 8.28
CA GLU A 12 -7.55 -35.88 8.48
C GLU A 12 -6.87 -36.21 7.14
N ASP A 13 -6.14 -35.24 6.60
CA ASP A 13 -4.98 -35.45 5.72
C ASP A 13 -4.14 -34.17 5.72
N GLY A 14 -3.01 -34.19 6.46
CA GLY A 14 -1.97 -33.16 6.40
C GLY A 14 -2.43 -31.72 6.65
N GLU A 15 -3.23 -31.50 7.69
CA GLU A 15 -3.84 -30.21 8.02
C GLU A 15 -2.80 -29.11 8.27
N ARG A 16 -2.60 -28.22 7.29
CA ARG A 16 -2.41 -26.80 7.61
C ARG A 16 -3.79 -26.27 8.00
N THR A 17 -4.22 -26.55 9.21
CA THR A 17 -5.38 -25.91 9.79
C THR A 17 -5.07 -24.42 9.86
N ALA A 18 -5.79 -23.65 9.05
CA ALA A 18 -5.86 -22.21 9.16
C ALA A 18 -6.22 -21.87 10.61
N GLN A 19 -5.43 -21.03 11.28
CA GLN A 19 -5.73 -20.61 12.65
C GLN A 19 -6.93 -19.63 12.67
N ALA A 20 -7.24 -19.02 11.53
CA ALA A 20 -8.37 -18.12 11.35
C ALA A 20 -9.61 -18.86 10.83
N ASP A 21 -10.78 -18.48 11.33
CA ASP A 21 -12.06 -18.96 10.84
C ASP A 21 -12.30 -18.43 9.42
N ILE A 22 -12.56 -19.32 8.47
CA ILE A 22 -12.87 -18.96 7.08
C ILE A 22 -14.37 -19.15 6.85
N VAL A 23 -15.07 -18.05 6.56
CA VAL A 23 -16.50 -18.06 6.26
C VAL A 23 -16.70 -17.73 4.79
N VAL A 24 -17.23 -18.69 4.02
CA VAL A 24 -17.51 -18.49 2.59
C VAL A 24 -19.01 -18.35 2.37
N LYS A 25 -19.43 -17.23 1.78
CA LYS A 25 -20.84 -16.90 1.47
C LYS A 25 -21.00 -16.67 -0.03
N GLY A 26 -22.08 -17.21 -0.59
CA GLY A 26 -22.47 -17.01 -1.98
C GLY A 26 -23.70 -16.13 -2.08
N ARG A 27 -23.59 -14.99 -2.75
CA ARG A 27 -24.71 -14.13 -3.11
C ARG A 27 -25.19 -14.52 -4.51
N ASN A 28 -26.28 -15.31 -4.54
CA ASN A 28 -26.89 -15.83 -5.77
C ASN A 28 -25.99 -16.82 -6.55
N VAL A 29 -25.13 -17.54 -5.84
CA VAL A 29 -24.20 -18.53 -6.40
C VAL A 29 -24.16 -19.75 -5.48
N GLU A 30 -24.24 -20.94 -6.05
CA GLU A 30 -23.95 -22.19 -5.36
C GLU A 30 -22.44 -22.40 -5.33
N ILE A 31 -21.89 -22.67 -4.15
CA ILE A 31 -20.45 -22.82 -3.95
C ILE A 31 -20.10 -24.31 -4.03
N PRO A 32 -19.35 -24.75 -5.06
CA PRO A 32 -18.89 -26.12 -5.13
C PRO A 32 -17.83 -26.43 -4.05
N ASP A 33 -17.73 -27.68 -3.62
CA ASP A 33 -16.78 -28.08 -2.57
C ASP A 33 -15.31 -27.91 -2.99
N HIS A 34 -14.99 -28.16 -4.26
CA HIS A 34 -13.64 -27.91 -4.79
C HIS A 34 -13.23 -26.44 -4.66
N PHE A 35 -14.18 -25.52 -4.76
CA PHE A 35 -13.91 -24.10 -4.60
C PHE A 35 -13.62 -23.76 -3.13
N ARG A 36 -14.29 -24.42 -2.18
CA ARG A 36 -14.00 -24.25 -0.74
C ARG A 36 -12.58 -24.68 -0.40
N ILE A 37 -12.15 -25.83 -0.92
CA ILE A 37 -10.79 -26.34 -0.75
C ILE A 37 -9.77 -25.33 -1.31
N PHE A 38 -10.05 -24.78 -2.49
CA PHE A 38 -9.19 -23.78 -3.12
C PHE A 38 -9.09 -22.48 -2.31
N VAL A 39 -10.21 -21.98 -1.78
CA VAL A 39 -10.24 -20.82 -0.89
C VAL A 39 -9.42 -21.08 0.36
N ASN A 40 -9.56 -22.27 0.97
CA ASN A 40 -8.81 -22.63 2.15
C ASN A 40 -7.30 -22.65 1.90
N ASP A 41 -6.83 -23.32 0.83
CA ASP A 41 -5.39 -23.34 0.48
C ASP A 41 -4.82 -21.93 0.24
N LYS A 42 -5.56 -21.07 -0.48
CA LYS A 42 -5.10 -19.71 -0.76
C LYS A 42 -5.09 -18.82 0.48
N LEU A 43 -6.12 -18.86 1.32
CA LEU A 43 -6.18 -18.05 2.55
C LEU A 43 -5.18 -18.52 3.60
N SER A 44 -4.91 -19.83 3.67
CA SER A 44 -3.87 -20.41 4.54
C SER A 44 -2.47 -19.84 4.25
N ARG A 45 -2.20 -19.44 3.00
CA ARG A 45 -0.94 -18.74 2.64
C ARG A 45 -0.90 -17.32 3.21
N LEU A 46 -2.04 -16.63 3.26
CA LEU A 46 -2.13 -15.25 3.74
C LEU A 46 -1.94 -15.13 5.25
N GLU A 47 -2.31 -16.17 6.03
CA GLU A 47 -2.10 -16.22 7.48
C GLU A 47 -0.63 -16.06 7.89
N ARG A 48 0.31 -16.47 7.03
CA ARG A 48 1.74 -16.36 7.29
C ARG A 48 2.20 -14.90 7.43
N TYR A 49 1.52 -13.97 6.77
CA TYR A 49 1.90 -12.57 6.78
C TYR A 49 1.43 -11.85 8.04
N ASP A 50 0.19 -12.12 8.48
CA ASP A 50 -0.40 -11.50 9.66
C ASP A 50 -1.10 -12.55 10.55
N LYS A 51 -0.41 -12.98 11.60
CA LYS A 51 -0.91 -13.94 12.61
C LYS A 51 -2.01 -13.35 13.52
N THR A 52 -2.35 -12.07 13.37
CA THR A 52 -3.35 -11.41 14.22
C THR A 52 -4.77 -11.51 13.65
N VAL A 53 -4.91 -11.99 12.41
CA VAL A 53 -6.19 -12.20 11.74
C VAL A 53 -6.84 -13.46 12.28
N TYR A 54 -8.10 -13.37 12.68
CA TYR A 54 -8.87 -14.49 13.25
C TYR A 54 -10.11 -14.85 12.42
N LEU A 55 -10.56 -13.98 11.52
CA LEU A 55 -11.73 -14.25 10.67
C LEU A 55 -11.50 -13.72 9.25
N PHE A 56 -11.76 -14.57 8.26
CA PHE A 56 -11.86 -14.19 6.85
C PHE A 56 -13.31 -14.39 6.38
N ASP A 57 -14.00 -13.28 6.13
CA ASP A 57 -15.29 -13.27 5.45
C ASP A 57 -15.05 -13.21 3.94
N VAL A 58 -15.44 -14.24 3.19
CA VAL A 58 -15.38 -14.28 1.72
C VAL A 58 -16.80 -14.25 1.17
N GLU A 59 -17.11 -13.22 0.39
CA GLU A 59 -18.38 -13.07 -0.30
C GLU A 59 -18.18 -13.16 -1.81
N LEU A 60 -18.91 -14.09 -2.42
CA LEU A 60 -18.94 -14.30 -3.87
C LEU A 60 -20.21 -13.73 -4.45
N GLU A 61 -20.09 -12.95 -5.52
CA GLU A 61 -21.22 -12.38 -6.23
C GLU A 61 -21.09 -12.62 -7.73
N HIS A 62 -22.18 -13.11 -8.33
CA HIS A 62 -22.30 -13.26 -9.78
C HIS A 62 -23.23 -12.19 -10.35
N GLU A 63 -22.66 -11.29 -11.14
CA GLU A 63 -23.39 -10.29 -11.89
C GLU A 63 -23.95 -10.91 -13.18
N ARG A 64 -25.28 -10.90 -13.31
CA ARG A 64 -25.99 -11.57 -14.43
C ARG A 64 -25.94 -10.76 -15.74
N ASN A 65 -25.40 -9.54 -15.71
CA ASN A 65 -25.45 -8.62 -16.86
C ASN A 65 -24.51 -9.05 -18.00
N ARG A 66 -25.09 -9.39 -19.16
CA ARG A 66 -24.36 -9.89 -20.35
C ARG A 66 -23.35 -8.90 -20.93
N ARG A 67 -23.48 -7.60 -20.68
CA ARG A 67 -22.51 -6.58 -21.14
C ARG A 67 -21.21 -6.58 -20.32
N GLN A 68 -21.26 -7.11 -19.09
CA GLN A 68 -20.15 -7.11 -18.14
C GLN A 68 -19.51 -8.51 -18.01
N LYS A 69 -19.45 -9.28 -19.10
CA LYS A 69 -18.91 -10.65 -19.09
C LYS A 69 -17.47 -10.75 -18.57
N LYS A 70 -16.65 -9.71 -18.73
CA LYS A 70 -15.26 -9.68 -18.25
C LYS A 70 -15.13 -9.42 -16.74
N SER A 71 -16.20 -8.96 -16.09
CA SER A 71 -16.24 -8.60 -14.68
C SER A 71 -17.49 -9.18 -14.00
N CYS A 72 -17.97 -10.32 -14.51
CA CYS A 72 -19.22 -10.91 -14.05
C CYS A 72 -19.08 -11.58 -12.69
N GLN A 73 -17.87 -12.00 -12.32
CA GLN A 73 -17.59 -12.57 -11.01
C GLN A 73 -16.91 -11.52 -10.14
N ARG A 74 -17.54 -11.17 -9.03
CA ARG A 74 -16.97 -10.30 -7.99
C ARG A 74 -16.71 -11.11 -6.73
N VAL A 75 -15.53 -10.95 -6.16
CA VAL A 75 -15.14 -11.56 -4.88
C VAL A 75 -14.70 -10.46 -3.94
N GLU A 76 -15.31 -10.43 -2.76
CA GLU A 76 -14.95 -9.54 -1.67
C GLU A 76 -14.41 -10.37 -0.50
N ILE A 77 -13.18 -10.07 -0.07
CA ILE A 77 -12.54 -10.70 1.08
C ILE A 77 -12.36 -9.65 2.15
N THR A 78 -12.95 -9.87 3.33
CA THR A 78 -12.77 -9.03 4.52
C THR A 78 -12.03 -9.83 5.58
N ALA A 79 -10.79 -9.42 5.88
CA ALA A 79 -9.98 -9.96 6.95
C ALA A 79 -10.17 -9.14 8.23
N ARG A 80 -10.60 -9.80 9.30
CA ARG A 80 -10.72 -9.21 10.64
C ARG A 80 -9.65 -9.78 11.55
N GLY A 81 -8.90 -8.88 12.17
CA GLY A 81 -7.85 -9.23 13.10
C GLY A 81 -7.81 -8.30 14.29
N ARG A 82 -6.76 -8.45 15.10
CA ARG A 82 -6.48 -7.56 16.23
C ARG A 82 -5.85 -6.26 15.71
N GLY A 83 -6.63 -5.44 15.02
CA GLY A 83 -6.20 -4.22 14.35
C GLY A 83 -7.23 -3.67 13.36
N PRO A 84 -6.86 -2.73 12.48
CA PRO A 84 -7.74 -2.21 11.44
C PRO A 84 -8.21 -3.34 10.49
N VAL A 85 -9.48 -3.28 10.09
CA VAL A 85 -10.09 -4.24 9.17
C VAL A 85 -9.48 -4.06 7.77
N VAL A 86 -9.09 -5.16 7.13
CA VAL A 86 -8.51 -5.13 5.78
C VAL A 86 -9.47 -5.79 4.81
N ARG A 87 -9.81 -5.05 3.75
CA ARG A 87 -10.69 -5.55 2.68
C ARG A 87 -9.94 -5.64 1.35
N GLY A 88 -10.20 -6.68 0.58
CA GLY A 88 -9.74 -6.85 -0.80
C GLY A 88 -10.91 -7.20 -1.70
N GLU A 89 -11.15 -6.38 -2.73
CA GLU A 89 -12.19 -6.62 -3.73
C GLU A 89 -11.54 -6.83 -5.10
N ALA A 90 -12.03 -7.81 -5.85
CA ALA A 90 -11.67 -7.96 -7.26
C ALA A 90 -12.82 -8.51 -8.09
N CYS A 91 -12.81 -8.15 -9.38
CA CYS A 91 -13.73 -8.64 -10.38
C CYS A 91 -12.95 -9.34 -11.50
N ALA A 92 -13.49 -10.43 -12.03
CA ALA A 92 -12.93 -11.16 -13.16
C ALA A 92 -14.03 -11.89 -13.95
N ASP A 93 -13.59 -12.65 -14.96
CA ASP A 93 -14.41 -13.55 -15.78
C ASP A 93 -14.74 -14.87 -15.05
N THR A 94 -13.83 -15.36 -14.20
CA THR A 94 -14.01 -16.57 -13.38
C THR A 94 -13.79 -16.30 -11.89
N PHE A 95 -14.41 -17.12 -11.03
CA PHE A 95 -14.24 -17.00 -9.57
C PHE A 95 -12.81 -17.27 -9.12
N HIS A 96 -12.09 -18.17 -9.79
CA HIS A 96 -10.69 -18.46 -9.46
C HIS A 96 -9.80 -17.24 -9.69
N SER A 97 -9.94 -16.60 -10.86
CA SER A 97 -9.20 -15.39 -11.21
C SER A 97 -9.57 -14.21 -10.30
N ALA A 98 -10.85 -14.05 -9.97
CA ALA A 98 -11.30 -13.02 -9.04
C ALA A 98 -10.73 -13.24 -7.63
N LEU A 99 -10.73 -14.49 -7.13
CA LEU A 99 -10.16 -14.82 -5.82
C LEU A 99 -8.66 -14.54 -5.77
N GLU A 100 -7.90 -14.94 -6.79
CA GLU A 100 -6.45 -14.71 -6.84
C GLU A 100 -6.10 -13.22 -6.89
N ALA A 101 -6.84 -12.44 -7.70
CA ALA A 101 -6.68 -10.99 -7.75
C ALA A 101 -7.05 -10.31 -6.42
N ALA A 102 -8.10 -10.78 -5.73
CA ALA A 102 -8.47 -10.28 -4.41
C ALA A 102 -7.43 -10.66 -3.35
N ALA A 103 -6.90 -11.87 -3.40
CA ALA A 103 -5.85 -12.36 -2.51
C ALA A 103 -4.55 -11.55 -2.65
N ALA A 104 -4.11 -11.25 -3.88
CA ALA A 104 -2.92 -10.42 -4.13
C ALA A 104 -3.07 -8.99 -3.58
N LYS A 105 -4.26 -8.40 -3.72
CA LYS A 105 -4.59 -7.10 -3.10
C LYS A 105 -4.57 -7.18 -1.57
N LEU A 106 -5.11 -8.25 -1.01
CA LEU A 106 -5.16 -8.47 0.43
C LEU A 106 -3.75 -8.69 1.01
N GLU A 107 -2.90 -9.49 0.35
CA GLU A 107 -1.50 -9.71 0.70
C GLU A 107 -0.73 -8.39 0.80
N SER A 108 -0.82 -7.55 -0.24
CA SER A 108 -0.16 -6.24 -0.27
C SER A 108 -0.61 -5.34 0.89
N ARG A 109 -1.91 -5.38 1.24
CA ARG A 109 -2.47 -4.59 2.35
C ARG A 109 -2.06 -5.14 3.72
N LEU A 110 -2.06 -6.46 3.90
CA LEU A 110 -1.62 -7.11 5.14
C LEU A 110 -0.13 -6.87 5.40
N ARG A 111 0.71 -6.95 4.35
CA ARG A 111 2.15 -6.63 4.47
C ARG A 111 2.35 -5.19 4.92
N ARG A 112 1.73 -4.21 4.25
CA ARG A 112 1.79 -2.78 4.65
C ARG A 112 1.27 -2.54 6.06
N GLY A 113 0.19 -3.22 6.45
CA GLY A 113 -0.38 -3.14 7.80
C GLY A 113 0.59 -3.63 8.87
N ARG A 114 1.23 -4.78 8.63
CA ARG A 114 2.25 -5.31 9.53
C ARG A 114 3.51 -4.45 9.57
N ASP A 115 4.00 -4.00 8.43
CA ASP A 115 5.19 -3.14 8.35
C ASP A 115 4.95 -1.85 9.14
N ARG A 116 3.78 -1.21 8.98
CA ARG A 116 3.40 -0.02 9.76
C ARG A 116 3.33 -0.28 11.26
N ARG A 117 2.91 -1.47 11.71
CA ARG A 117 2.92 -1.85 13.15
C ARG A 117 4.33 -2.18 13.65
N LYS A 118 5.20 -2.70 12.79
CA LYS A 118 6.61 -3.02 13.10
C LYS A 118 7.45 -1.75 13.22
N VAL A 119 7.09 -0.68 12.49
CA VAL A 119 7.66 0.65 12.70
C VAL A 119 7.20 1.16 14.07
N HIS A 120 7.94 0.75 15.10
CA HIS A 120 7.81 1.29 16.44
C HIS A 120 8.29 2.74 16.43
N TYR A 121 7.38 3.64 16.73
CA TYR A 121 7.67 5.01 17.11
C TYR A 121 8.21 5.00 18.55
N GLY A 122 9.51 5.22 18.73
CA GLY A 122 10.16 5.45 20.03
C GLY A 122 11.65 5.09 20.08
N ASP A 123 12.47 6.05 20.54
CA ASP A 123 13.85 6.10 21.10
C ASP A 123 14.93 5.03 20.82
N LYS A 124 14.66 4.02 20.00
CA LYS A 124 15.62 2.98 19.60
C LYS A 124 15.67 2.85 18.09
N THR A 125 15.58 3.96 17.37
CA THR A 125 16.12 4.04 16.02
C THR A 125 17.62 3.85 16.13
N PRO A 126 18.22 2.79 15.53
CA PRO A 126 19.67 2.76 15.40
C PRO A 126 20.09 4.02 14.65
N VAL A 127 21.06 4.74 15.21
CA VAL A 127 21.60 5.98 14.68
C VAL A 127 21.81 5.81 13.18
N SER A 128 21.21 6.71 12.41
CA SER A 128 21.36 6.67 10.95
C SER A 128 22.85 6.78 10.60
N LEU A 129 23.32 6.11 9.54
CA LEU A 129 24.71 6.23 9.08
C LEU A 129 25.12 7.69 8.87
N ALA A 130 24.17 8.56 8.53
CA ALA A 130 24.34 10.01 8.39
C ALA A 130 24.55 10.74 9.74
N GLU A 131 23.91 10.30 10.82
CA GLU A 131 24.19 10.82 12.17
C GLU A 131 25.51 10.29 12.72
N ALA A 132 25.86 9.03 12.44
CA ALA A 132 27.11 8.43 12.90
C ALA A 132 28.34 9.10 12.27
N THR A 133 28.26 9.52 11.00
CA THR A 133 29.34 10.26 10.31
C THR A 133 29.40 11.73 10.70
N LYS A 134 28.34 12.30 11.31
CA LYS A 134 28.32 13.69 11.78
C LYS A 134 29.22 13.93 13.01
N VAL A 135 29.54 12.87 13.75
CA VAL A 135 30.41 12.92 14.96
C VAL A 135 31.88 12.80 14.59
N LEU A 136 32.21 12.39 13.36
CA LEU A 136 33.60 12.34 12.89
C LEU A 136 34.03 13.72 12.37
N PRO A 137 35.17 14.27 12.83
CA PRO A 137 35.72 15.51 12.27
C PRO A 137 35.94 15.36 10.76
N ALA A 138 35.50 16.37 10.00
CA ALA A 138 35.57 16.42 8.54
C ALA A 138 37.01 16.35 7.97
N ASP A 139 38.04 16.42 8.82
CA ASP A 139 39.45 16.45 8.43
C ASP A 139 40.11 15.07 8.30
N ALA A 140 39.38 13.96 8.51
CA ALA A 140 39.97 12.61 8.48
C ALA A 140 40.05 11.97 7.07
N PHE A 141 39.65 12.67 6.01
CA PHE A 141 39.75 12.11 4.66
C PHE A 141 40.14 13.17 3.63
N THR A 142 41.43 13.22 3.31
CA THR A 142 41.97 13.95 2.14
C THR A 142 41.96 13.00 0.94
N PRO A 143 40.97 13.07 0.03
CA PRO A 143 41.05 12.32 -1.23
C PRO A 143 42.12 12.95 -2.14
N PRO A 144 42.98 12.15 -2.81
CA PRO A 144 43.94 12.68 -3.77
C PRO A 144 43.24 13.24 -5.02
N ALA A 145 43.89 14.22 -5.63
CA ALA A 145 43.35 15.17 -6.60
C ALA A 145 42.84 14.57 -7.93
N ALA A 146 41.85 15.29 -8.45
CA ALA A 146 41.14 15.27 -9.74
C ALA A 146 41.77 14.55 -10.96
N VAL A 147 40.91 13.86 -11.71
CA VAL A 147 40.92 13.86 -13.18
C VAL A 147 39.53 14.20 -13.72
N ASN A 148 39.50 15.21 -14.58
CA ASN A 148 38.31 15.71 -15.27
C ASN A 148 37.81 14.71 -16.33
N GLY A 149 36.50 14.51 -16.39
CA GLY A 149 35.81 13.83 -17.49
C GLY A 149 34.34 14.22 -17.49
N ALA A 150 33.96 15.07 -18.46
CA ALA A 150 32.60 15.56 -18.64
C ALA A 150 31.67 14.49 -19.24
N HIS A 151 30.39 14.56 -18.85
CA HIS A 151 29.21 13.89 -19.41
C HIS A 151 29.21 12.35 -19.46
N SER A 152 28.41 11.75 -18.59
CA SER A 152 27.76 10.48 -18.91
C SER A 152 26.37 10.42 -18.27
N HIS A 153 25.35 10.41 -19.13
CA HIS A 153 24.07 9.79 -18.80
C HIS A 153 24.38 8.38 -18.31
N ASN A 154 24.14 8.08 -17.05
CA ASN A 154 24.05 6.70 -16.61
C ASN A 154 22.78 6.54 -15.80
N GLY A 155 21.81 5.88 -16.44
CA GLY A 155 20.78 5.16 -15.75
C GLY A 155 21.47 4.18 -14.81
N ALA A 156 21.49 4.52 -13.53
CA ALA A 156 21.78 3.57 -12.50
C ALA A 156 20.55 2.67 -12.42
N GLU A 157 20.72 1.44 -12.87
CA GLU A 157 19.81 0.33 -12.68
C GLU A 157 19.36 0.32 -11.22
N VAL A 158 18.10 0.70 -11.02
CA VAL A 158 17.51 0.76 -9.70
C VAL A 158 17.20 -0.67 -9.32
N ASP A 159 17.99 -1.23 -8.40
CA ASP A 159 17.67 -2.47 -7.70
C ASP A 159 16.22 -2.38 -7.24
N ASP A 160 15.35 -3.23 -7.79
CA ASP A 160 13.90 -3.23 -7.61
C ASP A 160 13.47 -3.80 -6.24
N SER A 161 14.19 -3.39 -5.21
CA SER A 161 13.92 -3.68 -3.81
C SER A 161 13.11 -2.56 -3.16
N HIS A 162 12.15 -1.96 -3.87
CA HIS A 162 11.23 -0.96 -3.31
C HIS A 162 10.21 -1.62 -2.37
N GLY A 163 10.62 -1.87 -1.14
CA GLY A 163 9.70 -2.16 -0.04
C GLY A 163 8.78 -0.95 0.21
N PRO A 164 7.46 -1.13 0.36
CA PRO A 164 6.54 -0.03 0.61
C PRO A 164 6.86 0.62 1.97
N GLY A 165 7.16 1.93 1.96
CA GLY A 165 7.37 2.72 3.19
C GLY A 165 8.76 3.33 3.37
N GLN A 166 9.70 3.10 2.45
CA GLN A 166 10.98 3.81 2.47
C GLN A 166 10.77 5.26 1.98
N ILE A 167 11.15 6.24 2.79
CA ILE A 167 11.29 7.63 2.34
C ILE A 167 12.51 7.63 1.41
N VAL A 168 12.26 7.53 0.10
CA VAL A 168 13.32 7.44 -0.92
C VAL A 168 14.11 8.75 -1.03
N ARG A 169 13.49 9.87 -0.64
CA ARG A 169 14.11 11.19 -0.72
C ARG A 169 13.48 12.14 0.29
N THR A 170 14.33 12.76 1.12
CA THR A 170 13.95 13.91 1.96
C THR A 170 14.49 15.17 1.30
N LYS A 171 13.65 16.17 1.10
CA LYS A 171 14.04 17.46 0.54
C LYS A 171 13.58 18.54 1.52
N ASP A 172 14.54 19.09 2.26
CA ASP A 172 14.29 20.22 3.13
C ASP A 172 14.27 21.50 2.29
N HIS A 173 13.12 22.16 2.26
CA HIS A 173 12.92 23.40 1.54
C HIS A 173 12.93 24.58 2.52
N PRO A 174 13.77 25.60 2.33
CA PRO A 174 13.70 26.82 3.13
C PRO A 174 12.35 27.51 2.87
N ALA A 175 11.54 27.64 3.92
CA ALA A 175 10.19 28.18 3.83
C ALA A 175 10.18 29.72 3.89
N LYS A 176 10.49 30.38 2.77
CA LYS A 176 10.20 31.81 2.64
C LYS A 176 8.68 31.98 2.51
N PRO A 177 8.03 32.85 3.32
CA PRO A 177 6.63 33.19 3.11
C PRO A 177 6.41 33.69 1.69
N MET A 178 5.42 33.14 1.01
CA MET A 178 5.05 33.52 -0.37
C MET A 178 3.54 33.38 -0.55
N THR A 179 3.00 34.04 -1.58
CA THR A 179 1.57 33.96 -1.88
C THR A 179 1.23 32.67 -2.63
N VAL A 180 -0.08 32.36 -2.72
CA VAL A 180 -0.56 31.19 -3.48
C VAL A 180 -0.17 31.29 -4.95
N ASP A 181 -0.24 32.49 -5.54
CA ASP A 181 0.08 32.72 -6.95
C ASP A 181 1.58 32.56 -7.21
N ASP A 182 2.44 33.03 -6.31
CA ASP A 182 3.89 32.82 -6.39
C ASP A 182 4.23 31.32 -6.31
N ALA A 183 3.56 30.57 -5.44
CA ALA A 183 3.74 29.13 -5.31
C ALA A 183 3.31 28.37 -6.58
N LEU A 184 2.26 28.83 -7.28
CA LEU A 184 1.85 28.27 -8.57
C LEU A 184 2.89 28.55 -9.66
N TYR A 185 3.41 29.78 -9.70
CA TYR A 185 4.47 30.16 -10.64
C TYR A 185 5.72 29.29 -10.48
N GLU A 186 6.18 29.09 -9.24
CA GLU A 186 7.32 28.22 -8.93
C GLU A 186 7.03 26.74 -9.23
N MET A 187 5.79 26.27 -8.97
CA MET A 187 5.38 24.90 -9.31
C MET A 187 5.43 24.65 -10.83
N GLU A 188 5.01 25.63 -11.64
CA GLU A 188 5.09 25.56 -13.10
C GLU A 188 6.53 25.62 -13.60
N LEU A 189 7.35 26.49 -13.02
CA LEU A 189 8.76 26.66 -13.40
C LEU A 189 9.59 25.41 -13.10
N VAL A 190 9.37 24.79 -11.95
CA VAL A 190 10.05 23.55 -11.55
C VAL A 190 9.44 22.31 -12.23
N GLY A 191 8.21 22.40 -12.72
CA GLY A 191 7.53 21.32 -13.42
C GLY A 191 7.13 20.16 -12.51
N HIS A 192 6.87 20.41 -11.23
CA HIS A 192 6.41 19.41 -10.27
C HIS A 192 4.89 19.39 -10.13
N ASP A 193 4.32 18.25 -9.71
CA ASP A 193 2.87 18.08 -9.55
C ASP A 193 2.33 18.70 -8.26
N PHE A 194 3.20 18.99 -7.30
CA PHE A 194 2.86 19.67 -6.04
C PHE A 194 4.00 20.57 -5.57
N PHE A 195 3.65 21.61 -4.81
CA PHE A 195 4.61 22.54 -4.21
C PHE A 195 4.18 22.89 -2.78
N LEU A 196 5.08 22.66 -1.82
CA LEU A 196 4.89 23.00 -0.40
C LEU A 196 5.49 24.37 -0.13
N PHE A 197 4.70 25.27 0.45
CA PHE A 197 5.09 26.63 0.76
C PHE A 197 4.48 27.11 2.08
N HIS A 198 4.99 28.23 2.59
CA HIS A 198 4.41 28.92 3.72
C HIS A 198 3.57 30.09 3.21
N ASP A 199 2.26 30.03 3.38
CA ASP A 199 1.33 31.04 2.87
C ASP A 199 1.48 32.34 3.67
N GLU A 200 1.83 33.44 2.99
CA GLU A 200 1.98 34.76 3.60
C GLU A 200 0.66 35.30 4.16
N SER A 201 -0.46 35.01 3.49
CA SER A 201 -1.77 35.56 3.86
C SER A 201 -2.35 34.91 5.13
N SER A 202 -2.09 33.62 5.31
CA SER A 202 -2.65 32.83 6.41
C SER A 202 -1.62 32.45 7.48
N GLY A 203 -0.33 32.63 7.21
CA GLY A 203 0.76 32.23 8.10
C GLY A 203 0.87 30.72 8.30
N ARG A 204 0.36 29.92 7.35
CA ARG A 204 0.21 28.47 7.50
C ARG A 204 0.97 27.70 6.42
N PRO A 205 1.53 26.52 6.77
CA PRO A 205 2.05 25.60 5.76
C PRO A 205 0.93 25.13 4.84
N SER A 206 1.15 25.31 3.54
CA SER A 206 0.17 25.06 2.49
C SER A 206 0.82 24.34 1.32
N VAL A 207 0.05 23.53 0.60
CA VAL A 207 0.50 22.77 -0.58
C VAL A 207 -0.43 23.08 -1.74
N VAL A 208 0.13 23.58 -2.85
CA VAL A 208 -0.57 23.61 -4.14
C VAL A 208 -0.28 22.33 -4.91
N TYR A 209 -1.25 21.82 -5.67
CA TYR A 209 -1.08 20.63 -6.50
C TYR A 209 -1.95 20.68 -7.76
N ARG A 210 -1.53 19.94 -8.80
CA ARG A 210 -2.26 19.84 -10.06
C ARG A 210 -3.41 18.83 -9.97
N ARG A 211 -4.58 19.20 -10.48
CA ARG A 211 -5.78 18.36 -10.61
C ARG A 211 -6.04 18.04 -12.08
N HIS A 212 -6.92 17.09 -12.36
CA HIS A 212 -7.30 16.75 -13.73
C HIS A 212 -7.94 17.95 -14.44
N ALA A 213 -7.73 18.05 -15.76
CA ALA A 213 -8.27 19.12 -16.62
C ALA A 213 -7.71 20.55 -16.38
N TYR A 214 -6.43 20.67 -16.01
CA TYR A 214 -5.72 21.96 -15.78
C TYR A 214 -6.20 22.76 -14.56
N ASP A 215 -6.95 22.14 -13.67
CA ASP A 215 -7.35 22.75 -12.41
C ASP A 215 -6.23 22.68 -11.37
N TYR A 216 -6.16 23.67 -10.48
CA TYR A 216 -5.24 23.71 -9.34
C TYR A 216 -5.98 23.50 -8.02
N GLY A 217 -5.39 22.73 -7.12
CA GLY A 217 -5.90 22.49 -5.76
C GLY A 217 -4.97 23.05 -4.70
N LEU A 218 -5.52 23.44 -3.55
CA LEU A 218 -4.80 23.97 -2.40
C LEU A 218 -5.17 23.18 -1.14
N ILE A 219 -4.17 22.63 -0.46
CA ILE A 219 -4.29 21.96 0.83
C ILE A 219 -3.60 22.83 1.88
N ARG A 220 -4.29 23.10 2.99
CA ARG A 220 -3.72 23.85 4.12
C ARG A 220 -3.77 23.01 5.38
N LEU A 221 -2.78 23.13 6.24
CA LEU A 221 -2.85 22.57 7.59
C LEU A 221 -3.65 23.54 8.48
N GLY A 222 -4.80 23.07 8.96
CA GLY A 222 -5.64 23.76 9.94
C GLY A 222 -5.34 23.27 11.36
N GLU A 223 -5.79 24.05 12.33
CA GLU A 223 -5.82 23.67 13.76
C GLU A 223 -7.09 22.87 14.07
#